data_AF-A0A9E8MX63-F1
#
_entry.id   AF-A0A9E8MX63-F1
#
_cell.length_a   1.000
_cell.length_b   1.000
_cell.length_c   1.000
_cell.angle_alpha   90.00
_cell.angle_beta   90.00
_cell.angle_gamma   90.00
#
_symmetry.space_group_name_H-M   'P 1'
#
loop_
_entity.id
_entity.type
_entity.pdbx_description
1 polymer ?
#
loop_
_entity_poly.entity_id
_entity_poly.type
_entity_poly.pdbx_seq_one_letter_code
_entity_poly.pdbx_strand_id
1 'polypeptide(L)'
;MSIERQESALQVIVHTLKDRSGRMNFHELERDLSRKGHTYYDASFLADRLQQLELAEYVPRQHIKLTQKGWDFTTFYDQRLTEHRNNEVEILNTENLQLQNESLKYQNSMNDKQSEIDNLTIENLKLQNRQIKRYVIYSIIAFVAGAILTNISSILNFIKSYF
;
A
#
# COMPACT_ATOMS: atom_id res chain seq x y z
N MET A 1 -28.71 -11.94 -16.72
CA MET A 1 -28.00 -12.60 -15.60
C MET A 1 -26.62 -12.98 -16.12
N SER A 2 -25.52 -12.62 -15.44
CA SER A 2 -24.18 -12.94 -15.96
C SER A 2 -23.88 -14.43 -15.82
N ILE A 3 -23.12 -14.97 -16.77
CA ILE A 3 -22.70 -16.38 -16.81
C ILE A 3 -21.96 -16.75 -15.52
N GLU A 4 -21.08 -15.87 -15.03
CA GLU A 4 -20.33 -16.04 -13.79
C GLU A 4 -21.22 -16.32 -12.57
N ARG A 5 -22.37 -15.65 -12.45
CA ARG A 5 -23.28 -15.89 -11.33
C ARG A 5 -23.91 -17.28 -11.41
N GLN A 6 -24.21 -17.78 -12.60
CA GLN A 6 -24.78 -19.12 -12.75
C GLN A 6 -23.72 -20.19 -12.43
N GLU A 7 -22.49 -19.99 -12.88
CA GLU A 7 -21.37 -20.90 -12.58
C GLU A 7 -21.09 -21.00 -11.08
N SER A 8 -21.03 -19.87 -10.36
CA SER A 8 -20.86 -19.87 -8.90
C SER A 8 -21.97 -20.62 -8.18
N ALA A 9 -23.21 -20.55 -8.69
CA ALA A 9 -24.35 -21.24 -8.09
C ALA A 9 -24.28 -22.76 -8.29
N LEU A 10 -23.89 -23.20 -9.48
CA LEU A 10 -23.67 -24.62 -9.77
C LEU A 10 -22.56 -25.19 -8.88
N GLN A 11 -21.48 -24.43 -8.66
CA GLN A 11 -20.39 -24.83 -7.77
C GLN A 11 -20.83 -25.06 -6.33
N VAL A 12 -21.69 -24.17 -5.80
CA VAL A 12 -22.22 -24.31 -4.44
C VAL A 12 -22.94 -25.64 -4.27
N ILE A 13 -23.72 -26.05 -5.28
CA ILE A 13 -24.43 -27.33 -5.25
C ILE A 13 -23.44 -28.50 -5.30
N VAL A 14 -22.47 -28.50 -6.23
CA VAL A 14 -21.50 -29.60 -6.34
C VAL A 14 -20.70 -29.77 -5.05
N HIS A 15 -20.21 -28.69 -4.43
CA HIS A 15 -19.52 -28.74 -3.14
C HIS A 15 -20.41 -29.24 -2.01
N THR A 16 -21.64 -28.72 -1.92
CA THR A 16 -22.61 -29.12 -0.90
C THR A 16 -22.95 -30.62 -1.01
N LEU A 17 -23.00 -31.17 -2.23
CA LEU A 17 -23.18 -32.60 -2.44
C LEU A 17 -21.93 -33.39 -2.03
N LYS A 18 -20.73 -32.94 -2.39
CA LYS A 18 -19.47 -33.59 -2.06
C LYS A 18 -19.27 -33.76 -0.54
N ASP A 19 -19.53 -32.70 0.22
CA ASP A 19 -19.47 -32.70 1.69
C ASP A 19 -20.42 -33.72 2.33
N ARG A 20 -21.49 -34.09 1.60
CA ARG A 20 -22.53 -35.04 2.02
C ARG A 20 -22.51 -36.31 1.17
N SER A 21 -21.32 -36.91 0.97
CA SER A 21 -21.10 -38.18 0.27
C SER A 21 -21.51 -38.23 -1.21
N GLY A 22 -21.73 -37.08 -1.83
CA GLY A 22 -22.11 -36.92 -3.23
C GLY A 22 -23.59 -37.17 -3.50
N ARG A 23 -24.46 -37.25 -2.49
CA ARG A 23 -25.90 -37.44 -2.67
C ARG A 23 -26.70 -36.70 -1.61
N MET A 24 -27.80 -36.07 -2.02
CA MET A 24 -28.68 -35.34 -1.10
C MET A 24 -30.15 -35.42 -1.51
N ASN A 25 -31.05 -35.34 -0.52
CA ASN A 25 -32.47 -35.12 -0.80
C ASN A 25 -32.67 -33.72 -1.40
N PHE A 26 -33.53 -33.60 -2.40
CA PHE A 26 -33.72 -32.34 -3.09
C PHE A 26 -34.27 -31.20 -2.19
N HIS A 27 -35.17 -31.53 -1.25
CA HIS A 27 -35.69 -30.54 -0.28
C HIS A 27 -34.63 -30.08 0.72
N GLU A 28 -33.62 -30.92 1.00
CA GLU A 28 -32.49 -30.52 1.83
C GLU A 28 -31.57 -29.57 1.06
N LEU A 29 -31.35 -29.82 -0.23
CA LEU A 29 -30.60 -28.92 -1.10
C LEU A 29 -31.24 -27.54 -1.16
N GLU A 30 -32.54 -27.46 -1.42
CA GLU A 30 -33.29 -26.20 -1.47
C GLU A 30 -33.16 -25.41 -0.17
N ARG A 31 -33.25 -26.11 0.96
CA ARG A 31 -33.12 -25.52 2.29
C ARG A 31 -31.71 -25.01 2.54
N ASP A 32 -30.67 -25.77 2.19
CA ASP A 32 -29.28 -25.39 2.39
C ASP A 32 -28.89 -24.21 1.48
N LEU A 33 -29.36 -24.19 0.23
CA LEU A 33 -29.19 -23.04 -0.68
C LEU A 33 -29.87 -21.78 -0.12
N SER A 34 -31.10 -21.91 0.36
CA SER A 34 -31.83 -20.80 0.97
C SER A 34 -31.12 -20.25 2.21
N ARG A 35 -30.61 -21.13 3.08
CA ARG A 35 -29.83 -20.75 4.27
C ARG A 35 -28.53 -20.03 3.94
N LYS A 36 -27.86 -20.44 2.86
CA LYS A 36 -26.64 -19.79 2.35
C LYS A 36 -26.94 -18.49 1.57
N GLY A 37 -28.20 -18.04 1.53
CA GLY A 37 -28.61 -16.80 0.87
C GLY A 37 -28.74 -16.91 -0.65
N HIS A 38 -28.72 -18.13 -1.21
CA HIS A 38 -28.87 -18.40 -2.64
C HIS A 38 -30.33 -18.52 -3.08
N THR A 39 -31.21 -17.68 -2.52
CA THR A 39 -32.68 -17.70 -2.75
C THR A 39 -33.10 -17.24 -4.14
N TYR A 40 -32.16 -16.66 -4.90
CA TYR A 40 -32.37 -16.14 -6.24
C TYR A 40 -32.12 -17.17 -7.34
N TYR A 41 -31.70 -18.39 -6.98
CA TYR A 41 -31.59 -19.50 -7.91
C TYR A 41 -32.65 -20.54 -7.61
N ASP A 42 -33.39 -20.95 -8.64
CA ASP A 42 -34.22 -22.14 -8.56
C ASP A 42 -33.31 -23.38 -8.52
N ALA A 43 -33.39 -24.15 -7.42
CA ALA A 43 -32.61 -25.35 -7.24
C ALA A 43 -32.89 -26.39 -8.34
N SER A 44 -34.11 -26.40 -8.89
CA SER A 44 -34.50 -27.32 -9.97
C SER A 44 -33.77 -26.95 -11.25
N PHE A 45 -33.77 -25.66 -11.58
CA PHE A 45 -33.03 -25.13 -12.72
C PHE A 45 -31.53 -25.43 -12.62
N LEU A 46 -30.93 -25.24 -11.44
CA LEU A 46 -29.50 -25.55 -11.27
C LEU A 46 -29.21 -27.06 -11.31
N ALA A 47 -30.09 -27.89 -10.77
CA ALA A 47 -29.97 -29.35 -10.84
C ALA A 47 -30.09 -29.85 -12.29
N ASP A 48 -31.03 -29.32 -13.07
CA ASP A 48 -31.17 -29.60 -14.50
C ASP A 48 -29.92 -29.22 -15.29
N ARG A 49 -29.30 -28.07 -14.95
CA ARG A 49 -28.02 -27.65 -15.55
C ARG A 49 -26.88 -28.59 -15.21
N LEU A 50 -26.76 -29.02 -13.95
CA LEU A 50 -25.75 -30.02 -13.57
C LEU A 50 -25.97 -31.36 -14.28
N GLN A 51 -27.22 -31.74 -14.51
CA GLN A 51 -27.57 -32.94 -15.28
C GLN A 51 -27.22 -32.80 -16.76
N GLN A 52 -27.49 -31.65 -17.39
CA GLN A 52 -27.08 -31.35 -18.77
C GLN A 52 -25.56 -31.40 -18.96
N LEU A 53 -24.79 -31.02 -17.94
CA LEU A 53 -23.33 -31.09 -17.94
C LEU A 53 -22.79 -32.48 -17.56
N GLU A 54 -23.67 -33.42 -17.25
CA GLU A 54 -23.36 -34.78 -16.77
C GLU A 54 -22.59 -34.79 -15.44
N LEU A 55 -22.70 -33.73 -14.64
CA LEU A 55 -22.05 -33.60 -13.34
C LEU A 55 -22.89 -34.22 -12.21
N ALA A 56 -24.21 -34.29 -12.40
CA ALA A 56 -25.11 -34.90 -11.43
C ALA A 56 -26.26 -35.66 -12.11
N GLU A 57 -26.66 -36.77 -11.51
CA GLU A 57 -27.96 -37.40 -11.71
C GLU A 57 -28.99 -36.64 -10.87
N TYR A 58 -30.03 -36.12 -11.52
CA TYR A 58 -31.13 -35.41 -10.86
C TYR A 58 -32.44 -36.16 -11.10
N VAL A 59 -33.12 -36.47 -9.99
CA VAL A 59 -34.49 -36.99 -10.01
C VAL A 59 -35.40 -35.96 -9.33
N PRO A 60 -36.30 -35.30 -10.08
CA PRO A 60 -37.13 -34.21 -9.56
C PRO A 60 -37.85 -34.56 -8.27
N ARG A 61 -37.78 -33.64 -7.30
CA ARG A 61 -38.40 -33.75 -5.96
C ARG A 61 -37.95 -34.95 -5.12
N GLN A 62 -36.97 -35.72 -5.57
CA GLN A 62 -36.46 -36.87 -4.84
C GLN A 62 -35.04 -36.61 -4.36
N HIS A 63 -34.07 -36.70 -5.27
CA HIS A 63 -32.67 -36.61 -4.92
C HIS A 63 -31.83 -36.12 -6.08
N ILE A 64 -30.65 -35.61 -5.72
CA ILE A 64 -29.57 -35.28 -6.63
C ILE A 64 -28.33 -36.05 -6.18
N LYS A 65 -27.55 -36.55 -7.12
CA LYS A 65 -26.35 -37.36 -6.87
C LYS A 65 -25.25 -36.99 -7.87
N LEU A 66 -24.03 -36.80 -7.40
CA LEU A 66 -22.88 -36.56 -8.27
C LEU A 66 -22.54 -37.79 -9.10
N THR A 67 -22.23 -37.56 -10.38
CA THR A 67 -21.59 -38.55 -11.25
C THR A 67 -20.08 -38.57 -10.97
N GLN A 68 -19.33 -39.52 -11.55
CA GLN A 68 -17.87 -39.53 -11.50
C GLN A 68 -17.27 -38.20 -12.01
N LYS A 69 -17.81 -37.68 -13.11
CA LYS A 69 -17.43 -36.38 -13.69
C LYS A 69 -17.69 -35.22 -12.72
N GLY A 70 -18.78 -35.27 -11.95
CA GLY A 70 -19.09 -34.30 -10.90
C GLY A 70 -18.07 -34.33 -9.75
N TRP A 71 -17.60 -35.51 -9.36
CA TRP A 71 -16.51 -35.65 -8.38
C TRP A 71 -15.20 -35.06 -8.90
N ASP A 72 -14.83 -35.38 -10.14
CA ASP A 72 -13.57 -34.93 -10.73
C ASP A 72 -13.55 -33.42 -11.02
N PHE A 73 -14.71 -32.82 -11.34
CA PHE A 73 -14.87 -31.39 -11.60
C PHE A 73 -14.45 -30.52 -10.41
N THR A 74 -14.67 -30.99 -9.17
CA THR A 74 -14.29 -30.24 -7.96
C THR A 74 -12.78 -30.12 -7.80
N THR A 75 -12.05 -31.20 -8.06
CA THR A 75 -10.59 -31.26 -7.85
C THR A 75 -9.85 -30.28 -8.74
N PHE A 76 -10.23 -30.20 -10.02
CA PHE A 76 -9.60 -29.28 -10.98
C PHE A 76 -9.91 -27.80 -10.66
N TYR A 77 -11.13 -27.52 -10.20
CA TYR A 77 -11.53 -26.16 -9.85
C TYR A 77 -10.85 -25.66 -8.57
N ASP A 78 -10.81 -26.51 -7.54
CA ASP A 78 -10.16 -26.19 -6.25
C ASP A 78 -8.67 -25.89 -6.45
N GLN A 79 -8.01 -26.65 -7.32
CA GLN A 79 -6.62 -26.43 -7.72
C GLN A 79 -6.45 -25.06 -8.40
N ARG A 80 -7.29 -24.75 -9.38
CA ARG A 80 -7.22 -23.46 -10.10
C ARG A 80 -7.48 -22.28 -9.17
N LEU A 81 -8.44 -22.39 -8.25
CA LEU A 81 -8.75 -21.33 -7.29
C LEU A 81 -7.57 -21.10 -6.32
N THR A 82 -6.96 -22.19 -5.87
CA THR A 82 -5.77 -22.13 -5.01
C THR A 82 -4.60 -21.49 -5.74
N GLU A 83 -4.37 -21.85 -7.01
CA GLU A 83 -3.34 -21.25 -7.85
C GLU A 83 -3.59 -19.77 -8.09
N HIS A 84 -4.82 -19.37 -8.43
CA HIS A 84 -5.17 -17.95 -8.56
C HIS A 84 -4.93 -17.17 -7.26
N ARG A 85 -5.33 -17.72 -6.12
CA ARG A 85 -5.09 -17.10 -4.81
C ARG A 85 -3.59 -16.98 -4.53
N ASN A 86 -2.81 -18.00 -4.83
CA ASN A 86 -1.35 -17.98 -4.63
C ASN A 86 -0.69 -16.94 -5.52
N ASN A 87 -1.10 -16.85 -6.79
CA ASN A 87 -0.61 -15.82 -7.71
C ASN A 87 -0.96 -14.41 -7.24
N GLU A 88 -2.19 -14.19 -6.74
CA GLU A 88 -2.59 -12.90 -6.17
C GLU A 88 -1.75 -12.54 -4.94
N VAL A 89 -1.51 -13.50 -4.04
CA VAL A 89 -0.64 -13.31 -2.87
C VAL A 89 0.79 -12.99 -3.29
N GLU A 90 1.33 -13.65 -4.32
CA GLU A 90 2.67 -13.39 -4.84
C GLU A 90 2.79 -11.98 -5.46
N ILE A 91 1.78 -11.56 -6.23
CA ILE A 91 1.70 -10.20 -6.79
C ILE A 91 1.68 -9.18 -5.66
N LEU A 92 0.79 -9.34 -4.68
CA LEU A 92 0.67 -8.43 -3.55
C LEU A 92 1.95 -8.37 -2.70
N ASN A 93 2.63 -9.50 -2.51
CA ASN A 93 3.92 -9.54 -1.81
C ASN A 93 4.99 -8.78 -2.60
N THR A 94 5.03 -8.96 -3.92
CA THR A 94 5.97 -8.26 -4.80
C THR A 94 5.73 -6.75 -4.79
N GLU A 95 4.48 -6.32 -4.91
CA GLU A 95 4.08 -4.91 -4.82
C GLU A 95 4.45 -4.31 -3.45
N ASN A 96 4.18 -5.02 -2.36
CA ASN A 96 4.57 -4.57 -1.02
C ASN A 96 6.09 -4.39 -0.88
N LEU A 97 6.89 -5.32 -1.41
CA LEU A 97 8.34 -5.21 -1.41
C LEU A 97 8.82 -4.02 -2.26
N GLN A 98 8.18 -3.75 -3.39
CA GLN A 98 8.49 -2.57 -4.22
C GLN A 98 8.19 -1.27 -3.48
N LEU A 99 7.00 -1.16 -2.86
CA LEU A 99 6.61 0.01 -2.08
C LEU A 99 7.55 0.25 -0.88
N GLN A 100 7.98 -0.81 -0.19
CA GLN A 100 8.96 -0.70 0.88
C GLN A 100 10.31 -0.18 0.36
N ASN A 101 10.79 -0.70 -0.77
CA ASN A 101 12.03 -0.23 -1.38
C ASN A 101 11.94 1.23 -1.84
N GLU A 102 10.82 1.64 -2.41
CA GLU A 102 10.58 3.04 -2.79
C GLU A 102 10.56 3.96 -1.56
N SER A 103 9.87 3.55 -0.50
CA SER A 103 9.84 4.28 0.78
C SER A 103 11.25 4.49 1.34
N LEU A 104 12.08 3.44 1.35
CA LEU A 104 13.47 3.52 1.80
C LEU A 104 14.30 4.48 0.92
N LYS A 105 14.11 4.47 -0.40
CA LYS A 105 14.79 5.41 -1.31
C LYS A 105 14.39 6.86 -1.03
N TYR A 106 13.10 7.13 -0.83
CA TYR A 106 12.64 8.47 -0.46
C TYR A 106 13.21 8.92 0.88
N GLN A 107 13.23 8.03 1.89
CA GLN A 107 13.78 8.35 3.20
C GLN A 107 15.28 8.67 3.12
N ASN A 108 16.06 7.88 2.39
CA ASN A 108 17.49 8.17 2.17
C ASN A 108 17.68 9.52 1.47
N SER A 109 16.90 9.79 0.41
CA SER A 109 16.98 11.08 -0.28
C SER A 109 16.61 12.27 0.63
N MET A 110 15.64 12.09 1.54
CA MET A 110 15.30 13.13 2.53
C MET A 110 16.45 13.35 3.51
N ASN A 111 17.11 12.30 3.97
CA ASN A 111 18.28 12.41 4.86
C ASN A 111 19.45 13.13 4.18
N ASP A 112 19.70 12.86 2.90
CA ASP A 112 20.74 13.54 2.13
C ASP A 112 20.44 15.04 1.99
N LYS A 113 19.19 15.39 1.64
CA LYS A 113 18.76 16.80 1.56
C LYS A 113 18.80 17.50 2.91
N GLN A 114 18.44 16.81 3.99
CA GLN A 114 18.53 17.37 5.33
C GLN A 114 20.00 17.65 5.71
N SER A 115 20.91 16.74 5.37
CA SER A 115 22.34 16.93 5.58
C SER A 115 22.89 18.12 4.78
N GLU A 116 22.39 18.33 3.55
CA GLU A 116 22.72 19.51 2.74
C GLU A 116 22.21 20.81 3.39
N ILE A 117 20.96 20.82 3.88
CA ILE A 117 20.39 21.97 4.61
C ILE A 117 21.22 22.29 5.85
N ASP A 118 21.63 21.28 6.61
CA ASP A 118 22.43 21.46 7.82
C ASP A 118 23.81 22.04 7.49
N ASN A 119 24.45 21.54 6.43
CA ASN A 119 25.73 22.06 5.94
C ASN A 119 25.61 23.53 5.50
N LEU A 120 24.59 23.86 4.70
CA LEU A 120 24.32 25.24 4.27
C LEU A 120 24.01 26.16 5.46
N THR A 121 23.33 25.64 6.48
CA THR A 121 23.03 26.38 7.71
C THR A 121 24.31 26.68 8.48
N ILE A 122 25.21 25.70 8.62
CA ILE A 122 26.52 25.88 9.25
C ILE A 122 27.36 26.92 8.47
N GLU A 123 27.37 26.84 7.14
CA GLU A 123 28.08 27.81 6.31
C GLU A 123 27.52 29.22 6.46
N ASN A 124 26.19 29.36 6.46
CA ASN A 124 25.54 30.64 6.66
C ASN A 124 25.89 31.24 8.04
N LEU A 125 25.82 30.44 9.11
CA LEU A 125 26.23 30.85 10.46
C LEU A 125 27.70 31.30 10.52
N LYS A 126 28.62 30.58 9.83
CA LYS A 126 30.03 30.98 9.74
C LYS A 126 30.19 32.32 9.03
N LEU A 127 29.45 32.54 7.93
CA LEU A 127 29.48 33.79 7.17
C LEU A 127 28.93 34.95 8.00
N GLN A 128 27.81 34.77 8.69
CA GLN A 128 27.23 35.76 9.60
C GLN A 128 28.23 36.11 10.72
N ASN A 129 28.83 35.12 11.37
CA ASN A 129 29.85 35.34 12.39
C ASN A 129 31.05 36.12 11.86
N ARG A 130 31.49 35.85 10.62
CA ARG A 130 32.57 36.61 9.97
C ARG A 130 32.16 38.06 9.68
N GLN A 131 30.91 38.31 9.30
CA GLN A 131 30.38 39.67 9.12
C GLN A 131 30.35 40.43 10.44
N ILE A 132 29.80 39.84 11.50
CA ILE A 132 29.77 40.43 12.84
C ILE A 132 31.18 40.82 13.30
N LYS A 133 32.16 39.91 13.16
CA LYS A 133 33.56 40.21 13.50
C LYS A 133 34.11 41.43 12.75
N ARG A 134 33.83 41.55 11.45
CA ARG A 134 34.24 42.71 10.65
C ARG A 134 33.57 44.00 11.13
N TYR A 135 32.26 43.97 11.39
CA TYR A 135 31.55 45.13 11.92
C TYR A 135 32.12 45.61 13.25
N VAL A 136 32.40 44.70 14.18
CA VAL A 136 33.00 45.06 15.48
C VAL A 136 34.35 45.75 15.28
N ILE A 137 35.21 45.23 14.40
CA ILE A 137 36.51 45.84 14.09
C ILE A 137 36.33 47.25 13.50
N TYR A 138 35.42 47.41 12.53
CA TYR A 138 35.16 48.71 11.93
C TYR A 138 34.58 49.71 12.92
N SER A 139 33.73 49.27 13.85
CA SER A 139 33.21 50.13 14.93
C SER A 139 34.32 50.61 15.86
N ILE A 140 35.28 49.75 16.23
CA ILE A 140 36.44 50.15 17.05
C ILE A 140 37.30 51.18 16.30
N ILE A 141 37.61 50.94 15.03
CA ILE A 141 38.41 51.86 14.20
C ILE A 141 37.70 53.22 14.08
N ALA A 142 36.40 53.21 13.78
CA ALA A 142 35.59 54.43 13.67
C ALA A 142 35.55 55.21 14.99
N PHE A 143 35.45 54.52 16.13
CA PHE A 143 35.49 55.14 17.44
C PHE A 143 36.83 55.84 17.70
N VAL A 144 37.96 55.16 17.45
CA VAL A 144 39.31 55.74 17.62
C VAL A 144 39.53 56.91 16.67
N ALA A 145 39.19 56.76 15.39
CA ALA A 145 39.31 57.83 14.41
C ALA A 145 38.46 59.06 14.77
N GLY A 146 37.23 58.84 15.24
CA GLY A 146 36.36 59.89 15.74
C GLY A 146 36.99 60.64 16.91
N ALA A 147 37.53 59.92 17.90
CA ALA A 147 38.20 60.53 19.06
C ALA A 147 39.43 61.37 18.66
N ILE A 148 40.24 60.90 17.70
CA ILE A 148 41.39 61.65 17.17
C ILE A 148 40.90 62.92 16.43
N LEU A 149 39.88 62.79 15.57
CA LEU A 149 39.32 63.92 14.82
C LEU A 149 38.75 65.00 15.74
N THR A 150 38.01 64.61 16.79
CA THR A 150 37.46 65.56 17.77
C THR A 150 38.56 66.31 18.53
N ASN A 151 39.71 65.67 18.79
CA ASN A 151 40.81 66.24 19.57
C ASN A 151 41.97 66.76 18.70
N ILE A 152 41.79 66.89 17.40
CA ILE A 152 42.88 67.12 16.44
C ILE A 152 43.63 68.45 16.69
N SER A 153 42.92 69.50 17.10
CA SER A 153 43.52 70.81 17.45
C SER A 153 44.47 70.69 18.64
N SER A 154 44.05 70.00 19.70
CA SER A 154 44.89 69.77 20.89
C SER A 154 46.10 68.90 20.57
N ILE A 155 45.95 67.87 19.72
CA ILE A 155 47.06 67.00 19.30
C ILE A 155 48.06 67.78 18.44
N LEU A 156 47.59 68.59 17.48
CA LEU A 156 48.45 69.41 16.63
C LEU A 156 49.22 70.46 17.45
N ASN A 157 48.57 71.08 18.44
CA ASN A 157 49.22 72.02 19.35
C ASN A 157 50.28 71.32 20.23
N PHE A 158 50.02 70.10 20.70
CA PHE A 158 50.98 69.30 21.44
C PHE A 158 52.23 68.97 20.59
N ILE A 159 52.04 68.54 19.34
CA ILE A 159 53.14 68.21 18.43
C ILE A 159 53.97 69.46 18.09
N LYS A 160 53.32 70.60 17.82
CA LYS A 160 53.98 71.90 17.62
C LYS A 160 54.73 72.41 18.85
N SER A 161 54.43 71.93 20.05
CA SER A 161 55.16 72.31 21.26
C SER A 161 56.46 71.51 21.44
N TYR A 162 56.60 70.39 20.73
CA TYR A 162 57.73 69.46 20.84
C TYR A 162 58.74 69.57 19.68
N PHE A 163 58.36 70.23 18.58
CA PHE A 163 59.21 70.58 17.43
C PHE A 163 59.20 72.10 17.22
#